data_AF-A0A3D2A346-F1
#
_entry.id   AF-A0A3D2A346-F1
#
_cell.length_a   1.000
_cell.length_b   1.000
_cell.length_c   1.000
_cell.angle_alpha   90.00
_cell.angle_beta   90.00
_cell.angle_gamma   90.00
#
_symmetry.space_group_name_H-M   'P 1'
#
loop_
_entity.id
_entity.type
_entity.pdbx_description
1 polymer ?
#
loop_
_entity_poly.entity_id
_entity_poly.type
_entity_poly.pdbx_seq_one_letter_code
_entity_poly.pdbx_strand_id
1 'polypeptide(L)'
;MSEHSSNNAQKNDFIRNIIRDDIKAQKHPQIVTRFPPEPNGYLHLGHVKSICLNFGIAEEFGGVCNLRFDDTNPTAEKQDFIDNIENDVKWLGFEWAGEAHHASGYFDQLYAWAVQLIEQGDAYVDLQSPEQIRDNRGSFNEAGTPSPQRDASVAENLARFNEMKDGKFAEGEAVLRAKIDMASPNMNMRDPVIYRVMHQAHHQTGDKWCIYPMYDFAHPLSDALEGITHSLCTLEFEDHRPFYDWAVEKIGFEVPPHQYEFSRLNVDHTMTSKRKLKQLVDEGVVSGWDDPRMPTIAGMRRRGYTPEGLRDFCERVGVTKVDSVVDFRLLEFSIRQSLETTTARGMAVLKPLKVTITNFYEAVSSWESQKADSVNARWDEDAQTLWLKQPKHPNVDMGEREIPFTETLYIDQGDYEIEPPAGYKRLSPVKPEIRLRNTYVLAVTEHITDDAGNVTELKATIDPATLGNNPEGRKVKGVIHWVSASLGVPATVRMYEQLFSVEDPGSASDVHQVLNPNSLTELAAVVEPSLANADAGTRFQFEREGYFIADSEEHANDKPVFNQIVSLRDSYKPA
;
A
#
# COMPACT_ATOMS: atom_id res chain seq x y z
N MET A 1 20.39 -19.04 -15.58
CA MET A 1 21.44 -18.12 -15.07
C MET A 1 21.57 -16.99 -16.06
N SER A 2 20.79 -15.93 -15.88
CA SER A 2 20.99 -14.65 -16.53
C SER A 2 21.31 -13.67 -15.43
N GLU A 3 22.58 -13.33 -15.29
CA GLU A 3 23.06 -12.25 -14.45
C GLU A 3 22.42 -10.95 -14.96
N HIS A 4 21.32 -10.53 -14.34
CA HIS A 4 21.03 -9.10 -14.28
C HIS A 4 22.08 -8.50 -13.35
N SER A 5 23.15 -7.99 -13.96
CA SER A 5 24.00 -7.00 -13.35
C SER A 5 23.08 -5.82 -12.96
N SER A 6 22.57 -5.86 -11.73
CA SER A 6 22.12 -4.66 -11.05
C SER A 6 23.36 -3.78 -10.98
N ASN A 7 23.36 -2.71 -11.77
CA ASN A 7 24.27 -1.60 -11.56
C ASN A 7 23.96 -1.10 -10.15
N ASN A 8 24.67 -1.62 -9.15
CA ASN A 8 24.45 -1.35 -7.75
C ASN A 8 25.06 0.02 -7.45
N ALA A 9 24.48 1.06 -8.05
CA ALA A 9 24.81 2.43 -7.73
C ALA A 9 24.51 2.60 -6.24
N GLN A 10 25.55 2.86 -5.46
CA GLN A 10 25.46 2.98 -4.01
C GLN A 10 24.35 3.98 -3.65
N LYS A 11 23.32 3.51 -2.94
CA LYS A 11 22.22 4.36 -2.46
C LYS A 11 22.80 5.49 -1.61
N ASN A 12 22.50 6.74 -1.97
CA ASN A 12 23.17 7.90 -1.40
C ASN A 12 22.13 8.87 -0.82
N ASP A 13 21.85 8.71 0.46
CA ASP A 13 21.06 9.64 1.27
C ASP A 13 21.79 9.95 2.58
N PHE A 14 21.30 10.96 3.31
CA PHE A 14 21.96 11.46 4.51
C PHE A 14 22.02 10.43 5.64
N ILE A 15 21.02 9.55 5.79
CA ILE A 15 20.99 8.52 6.84
C ILE A 15 22.04 7.46 6.54
N ARG A 16 22.08 6.97 5.30
CA ARG A 16 23.08 5.99 4.86
C ARG A 16 24.50 6.54 4.99
N ASN A 17 24.71 7.83 4.76
CA ASN A 17 26.02 8.46 4.94
C ASN A 17 26.42 8.53 6.41
N ILE A 18 25.50 8.91 7.32
CA ILE A 18 25.75 8.88 8.77
C ILE A 18 26.12 7.47 9.24
N ILE A 19 25.36 6.45 8.81
CA ILE A 19 25.64 5.05 9.17
C ILE A 19 27.02 4.62 8.68
N ARG A 20 27.41 4.96 7.45
CA ARG A 20 28.74 4.64 6.91
C ARG A 20 29.85 5.29 7.71
N ASP A 21 29.66 6.54 8.13
CA ASP A 21 30.63 7.26 8.97
C ASP A 21 30.73 6.62 10.36
N ASP A 22 29.60 6.24 10.97
CA ASP A 22 29.56 5.57 12.28
C ASP A 22 30.19 4.16 12.24
N ILE A 23 29.96 3.39 11.17
CA ILE A 23 30.62 2.09 10.94
C ILE A 23 32.13 2.29 10.77
N LYS A 24 32.55 3.27 9.97
CA LYS A 24 33.97 3.58 9.77
C LYS A 24 34.66 4.02 11.05
N ALA A 25 33.94 4.74 11.91
CA ALA A 25 34.41 5.16 13.23
C ALA A 25 34.30 4.05 14.29
N GLN A 26 33.74 2.87 13.95
CA GLN A 26 33.49 1.76 14.88
C GLN A 26 32.70 2.17 16.13
N LYS A 27 31.76 3.11 15.96
CA LYS A 27 30.96 3.68 17.06
C LYS A 27 29.99 2.65 17.66
N HIS A 28 29.51 1.72 16.84
CA HIS A 28 28.59 0.67 17.24
C HIS A 28 29.12 -0.71 16.78
N PRO A 29 28.90 -1.78 17.57
CA PRO A 29 29.30 -3.13 17.19
C PRO A 29 28.46 -3.69 16.03
N GLN A 30 27.19 -3.27 15.95
CA GLN A 30 26.25 -3.62 14.90
C GLN A 30 25.25 -2.48 14.71
N ILE A 31 24.69 -2.33 13.51
CA ILE A 31 23.58 -1.42 13.26
C ILE A 31 22.28 -2.06 13.73
N VAL A 32 21.50 -1.33 14.52
CA VAL A 32 20.22 -1.78 15.06
C VAL A 32 19.20 -0.68 14.78
N THR A 33 18.17 -1.01 14.02
CA THR A 33 17.02 -0.13 13.72
C THR A 33 15.75 -0.75 14.28
N ARG A 34 14.64 -0.01 14.20
CA ARG A 34 13.31 -0.54 14.56
C ARG A 34 12.20 0.09 13.73
N PHE A 35 11.16 -0.68 13.47
CA PHE A 35 9.86 -0.16 13.04
C PHE A 35 8.90 -0.20 14.24
N PRO A 36 8.52 0.96 14.82
CA PRO A 36 7.73 1.02 16.05
C PRO A 36 6.28 1.50 15.84
N PRO A 37 5.39 0.78 15.14
CA PRO A 37 4.02 1.24 14.93
C PRO A 37 3.18 1.17 16.22
N GLU A 38 2.30 2.16 16.41
CA GLU A 38 1.20 2.04 17.36
C GLU A 38 0.13 1.06 16.80
N PRO A 39 -0.31 0.04 17.58
CA PRO A 39 -1.29 -0.95 17.13
C PRO A 39 -2.75 -0.43 17.23
N ASN A 40 -3.03 0.73 16.63
CA ASN A 40 -4.33 1.41 16.67
C ASN A 40 -5.01 1.59 15.31
N GLY A 41 -4.46 0.96 14.27
CA GLY A 41 -5.00 1.02 12.92
C GLY A 41 -4.13 0.26 11.93
N TYR A 42 -4.66 0.05 10.73
CA TYR A 42 -3.93 -0.61 9.64
C TYR A 42 -2.75 0.24 9.17
N LEU A 43 -1.69 -0.43 8.75
CA LEU A 43 -0.59 0.22 8.06
C LEU A 43 -1.04 0.77 6.71
N HIS A 44 -0.36 1.78 6.23
CA HIS A 44 -0.70 2.51 5.00
C HIS A 44 0.55 2.88 4.23
N LEU A 45 0.40 3.45 3.04
CA LEU A 45 1.49 3.79 2.12
C LEU A 45 2.62 4.58 2.80
N GLY A 46 2.30 5.53 3.69
CA GLY A 46 3.32 6.22 4.50
C GLY A 46 4.19 5.30 5.37
N HIS A 47 3.62 4.23 5.94
CA HIS A 47 4.35 3.24 6.73
C HIS A 47 5.26 2.37 5.84
N VAL A 48 4.88 2.12 4.58
CA VAL A 48 5.72 1.37 3.62
C VAL A 48 7.10 2.04 3.48
N LYS A 49 7.16 3.39 3.41
CA LYS A 49 8.44 4.13 3.38
C LYS A 49 9.27 3.88 4.63
N SER A 50 8.66 3.94 5.81
CA SER A 50 9.35 3.71 7.09
C SER A 50 9.86 2.27 7.23
N ILE A 51 9.06 1.29 6.81
CA ILE A 51 9.42 -0.13 6.80
C ILE A 51 10.59 -0.37 5.85
N CYS A 52 10.46 0.06 4.59
CA CYS A 52 11.54 -0.10 3.59
C CYS A 52 12.84 0.57 4.04
N LEU A 53 12.76 1.70 4.75
CA LEU A 53 13.92 2.38 5.28
C LEU A 53 14.57 1.60 6.44
N ASN A 54 13.82 1.29 7.49
CA ASN A 54 14.37 0.68 8.71
C ASN A 54 14.89 -0.73 8.45
N PHE A 55 14.09 -1.58 7.80
CA PHE A 55 14.49 -2.95 7.48
C PHE A 55 15.55 -2.97 6.38
N GLY A 56 15.42 -2.12 5.36
CA GLY A 56 16.40 -2.04 4.28
C GLY A 56 17.78 -1.55 4.74
N ILE A 57 17.85 -0.67 5.75
CA ILE A 57 19.13 -0.28 6.38
C ILE A 57 19.76 -1.46 7.11
N ALA A 58 18.97 -2.20 7.91
CA ALA A 58 19.49 -3.38 8.61
C ALA A 58 20.05 -4.40 7.61
N GLU A 59 19.32 -4.70 6.53
CA GLU A 59 19.78 -5.61 5.48
C GLU A 59 21.05 -5.09 4.77
N GLU A 60 21.07 -3.82 4.35
CA GLU A 60 22.19 -3.22 3.60
C GLU A 60 23.51 -3.23 4.39
N PHE A 61 23.45 -3.05 5.70
CA PHE A 61 24.62 -2.91 6.57
C PHE A 61 24.89 -4.14 7.46
N GLY A 62 24.21 -5.27 7.23
CA GLY A 62 24.38 -6.49 8.04
C GLY A 62 23.96 -6.32 9.50
N GLY A 63 23.02 -5.40 9.75
CA GLY A 63 22.42 -5.11 11.04
C GLY A 63 21.19 -5.95 11.35
N VAL A 64 20.43 -5.50 12.33
CA VAL A 64 19.12 -6.06 12.70
C VAL A 64 18.07 -4.96 12.78
N CYS A 65 16.82 -5.32 12.48
CA CYS A 65 15.67 -4.43 12.62
C CYS A 65 14.64 -5.08 13.52
N ASN A 66 14.26 -4.38 14.59
CA ASN A 66 13.22 -4.82 15.50
C ASN A 66 11.84 -4.42 14.97
N LEU A 67 10.83 -5.26 15.20
CA LEU A 67 9.42 -4.84 15.18
C LEU A 67 9.02 -4.56 16.63
N ARG A 68 8.53 -3.35 16.90
CA ARG A 68 8.04 -2.98 18.23
C ARG A 68 6.64 -2.40 18.14
N PHE A 69 5.72 -2.92 18.93
CA PHE A 69 4.47 -2.23 19.15
C PHE A 69 4.68 -1.14 20.20
N ASP A 70 4.47 0.12 19.82
CA ASP A 70 4.50 1.26 20.75
C ASP A 70 3.16 1.33 21.49
N ASP A 71 2.90 0.27 22.26
CA ASP A 71 1.64 -0.01 22.94
C ASP A 71 1.59 0.63 24.32
N THR A 72 1.73 1.96 24.36
CA THR A 72 1.71 2.72 25.63
C THR A 72 0.32 3.27 25.98
N ASN A 73 -0.67 3.10 25.09
CA ASN A 73 -2.00 3.68 25.24
C ASN A 73 -3.11 2.60 25.26
N PRO A 74 -3.61 2.22 26.46
CA PRO A 74 -4.50 1.07 26.62
C PRO A 74 -5.88 1.20 25.94
N THR A 75 -6.26 2.39 25.46
CA THR A 75 -7.60 2.66 24.89
C THR A 75 -7.73 2.34 23.39
N ALA A 76 -6.61 2.24 22.67
CA ALA A 76 -6.60 2.26 21.21
C ALA A 76 -6.28 0.92 20.55
N GLU A 77 -5.92 -0.09 21.35
CA GLU A 77 -5.11 -1.21 20.89
C GLU A 77 -5.93 -2.50 20.80
N LYS A 78 -5.84 -3.18 19.65
CA LYS A 78 -6.57 -4.43 19.38
C LYS A 78 -5.61 -5.48 18.82
N GLN A 79 -5.81 -6.74 19.21
CA GLN A 79 -5.03 -7.87 18.69
C GLN A 79 -5.08 -7.96 17.15
N ASP A 80 -6.24 -7.65 16.57
CA ASP A 80 -6.42 -7.58 15.11
C ASP A 80 -5.44 -6.61 14.43
N PHE A 81 -5.11 -5.46 15.06
CA PHE A 81 -4.12 -4.53 14.49
C PHE A 81 -2.69 -5.07 14.60
N ILE A 82 -2.36 -5.76 15.69
CA ILE A 82 -1.06 -6.43 15.87
C ILE A 82 -0.86 -7.47 14.78
N ASP A 83 -1.83 -8.38 14.62
CA ASP A 83 -1.76 -9.47 13.65
C ASP A 83 -1.66 -8.91 12.21
N ASN A 84 -2.42 -7.86 11.88
CA ASN A 84 -2.35 -7.23 10.55
C ASN A 84 -1.03 -6.49 10.30
N ILE A 85 -0.48 -5.78 11.29
CA ILE A 85 0.84 -5.13 11.19
C ILE A 85 1.91 -6.17 10.87
N GLU A 86 1.93 -7.28 11.61
CA GLU A 86 2.87 -8.38 11.37
C GLU A 86 2.73 -8.96 9.96
N ASN A 87 1.49 -9.25 9.56
CA ASN A 87 1.18 -9.79 8.23
C ASN A 87 1.60 -8.82 7.12
N ASP A 88 1.41 -7.52 7.31
CA ASP A 88 1.78 -6.49 6.33
C ASP A 88 3.30 -6.35 6.20
N VAL A 89 4.04 -6.39 7.31
CA VAL A 89 5.52 -6.37 7.29
C VAL A 89 6.06 -7.62 6.59
N LYS A 90 5.55 -8.81 6.94
CA LYS A 90 5.92 -10.09 6.28
C LYS A 90 5.56 -10.08 4.80
N TRP A 91 4.37 -9.59 4.44
CA TRP A 91 3.91 -9.50 3.05
C TRP A 91 4.79 -8.55 2.22
N LEU A 92 5.29 -7.46 2.81
CA LEU A 92 6.28 -6.59 2.19
C LEU A 92 7.65 -7.24 1.99
N GLY A 93 7.85 -8.47 2.46
CA GLY A 93 9.08 -9.26 2.29
C GLY A 93 10.15 -8.97 3.32
N PHE A 94 9.78 -8.40 4.47
CA PHE A 94 10.70 -8.11 5.56
C PHE A 94 10.49 -9.06 6.75
N GLU A 95 11.59 -9.37 7.42
CA GLU A 95 11.61 -10.14 8.66
C GLU A 95 12.26 -9.29 9.75
N TRP A 96 11.70 -9.30 10.95
CA TRP A 96 12.30 -8.67 12.13
C TRP A 96 13.17 -9.65 12.91
N ALA A 97 14.09 -9.11 13.71
CA ALA A 97 14.96 -9.92 14.54
C ALA A 97 14.23 -10.45 15.79
N GLY A 98 14.30 -11.76 16.01
CA GLY A 98 13.75 -12.39 17.21
C GLY A 98 12.22 -12.29 17.30
N GLU A 99 11.72 -12.09 18.52
CA GLU A 99 10.30 -11.91 18.81
C GLU A 99 9.92 -10.43 18.66
N ALA A 100 8.66 -10.16 18.29
CA ALA A 100 8.16 -8.79 18.29
C ALA A 100 8.17 -8.22 19.72
N HIS A 101 8.64 -6.98 19.84
CA HIS A 101 8.70 -6.28 21.11
C HIS A 101 7.41 -5.51 21.39
N HIS A 102 7.15 -5.29 22.67
CA HIS A 102 6.05 -4.47 23.17
C HIS A 102 6.61 -3.44 24.14
N ALA A 103 6.34 -2.15 23.92
CA ALA A 103 6.73 -1.11 24.86
C ALA A 103 6.12 -1.36 26.26
N SER A 104 4.93 -1.96 26.30
CA SER A 104 4.27 -2.42 27.53
C SER A 104 5.04 -3.50 28.29
N GLY A 105 5.86 -4.29 27.59
CA GLY A 105 6.82 -5.23 28.20
C GLY A 105 7.91 -4.54 29.01
N TYR A 106 8.09 -3.22 28.83
CA TYR A 106 9.10 -2.41 29.51
C TYR A 106 8.54 -1.56 30.65
N PHE A 107 7.24 -1.62 30.95
CA PHE A 107 6.62 -0.76 31.97
C PHE A 107 7.28 -0.85 33.34
N ASP A 108 7.70 -2.04 33.78
CA ASP A 108 8.44 -2.17 35.06
C ASP A 108 9.76 -1.38 35.05
N GLN A 109 10.51 -1.45 33.94
CA GLN A 109 11.79 -0.75 33.79
C GLN A 109 11.60 0.76 33.58
N LEU A 110 10.59 1.17 32.80
CA LEU A 110 10.20 2.57 32.64
C LEU A 110 9.77 3.19 33.97
N TYR A 111 9.06 2.45 34.83
CA TYR A 111 8.71 2.89 36.18
C TYR A 111 9.96 3.05 37.05
N ALA A 112 10.89 2.08 37.00
CA ALA A 112 12.15 2.16 37.75
C ALA A 112 12.99 3.38 37.33
N TRP A 113 13.05 3.69 36.04
CA TRP A 113 13.72 4.90 35.54
C TRP A 113 13.00 6.19 35.92
N ALA A 114 11.67 6.20 35.96
CA ALA A 114 10.92 7.34 36.50
C ALA A 114 11.24 7.58 37.99
N VAL A 115 11.36 6.51 38.79
CA VAL A 115 11.83 6.58 40.18
C VAL A 115 13.25 7.14 40.27
N GLN A 116 14.17 6.66 39.43
CA GLN A 116 15.54 7.19 39.35
C GLN A 116 15.55 8.70 39.07
N LEU A 117 14.75 9.19 38.12
CA LEU A 117 14.65 10.62 37.84
C LEU A 117 14.13 11.42 39.04
N ILE A 118 13.17 10.88 39.79
CA ILE A 118 12.69 11.51 41.03
C ILE A 118 13.82 11.58 42.07
N GLU A 119 14.59 10.50 42.25
CA GLU A 119 15.70 10.44 43.20
C GLU A 119 16.85 11.41 42.85
N GLN A 120 17.08 11.62 41.55
CA GLN A 120 18.02 12.61 41.03
C GLN A 120 17.51 14.06 41.17
N GLY A 121 16.23 14.25 41.47
CA GLY A 121 15.58 15.57 41.48
C GLY A 121 15.22 16.11 40.09
N ASP A 122 15.22 15.24 39.08
CA ASP A 122 14.94 15.53 37.67
C ASP A 122 13.48 15.21 37.27
N ALA A 123 12.63 14.80 38.21
CA ALA A 123 11.19 14.64 38.01
C ALA A 123 10.39 14.95 39.29
N TYR A 124 9.13 15.38 39.12
CA TYR A 124 8.22 15.68 40.22
C TYR A 124 6.76 15.36 39.88
N VAL A 125 5.95 15.10 40.90
CA VAL A 125 4.50 14.88 40.73
C VAL A 125 3.78 16.22 40.77
N ASP A 126 3.08 16.52 39.69
CA ASP A 126 2.26 17.72 39.53
C ASP A 126 0.78 17.39 39.78
N LEU A 127 0.13 18.22 40.59
CA LEU A 127 -1.29 18.06 40.99
C LEU A 127 -2.18 19.12 40.34
N GLN A 128 -1.61 19.90 39.42
CA GLN A 128 -2.36 20.86 38.63
C GLN A 128 -3.27 20.16 37.62
N SER A 129 -4.43 20.76 37.35
CA SER A 129 -5.32 20.24 36.32
C SER A 129 -4.65 20.33 34.93
N PRO A 130 -5.10 19.53 33.94
CA PRO A 130 -4.58 19.61 32.57
C PRO A 130 -4.64 21.02 31.98
N GLU A 131 -5.68 21.80 32.27
CA GLU A 131 -5.82 23.19 31.83
C GLU A 131 -4.77 24.08 32.49
N GLN A 132 -4.56 23.93 33.81
CA GLN A 132 -3.55 24.69 34.54
C GLN A 132 -2.14 24.38 34.01
N ILE A 133 -1.83 23.10 33.74
CA ILE A 133 -0.55 22.70 33.14
C ILE A 133 -0.37 23.37 31.78
N ARG A 134 -1.40 23.33 30.92
CA ARG A 134 -1.37 23.96 29.59
C ARG A 134 -1.12 25.46 29.70
N ASP A 135 -1.85 26.15 30.56
CA ASP A 135 -1.75 27.59 30.73
C ASP A 135 -0.37 27.98 31.31
N ASN A 136 0.15 27.19 32.27
CA ASN A 136 1.47 27.40 32.87
C ASN A 136 2.64 27.05 31.94
N ARG A 137 2.44 26.23 30.90
CA ARG A 137 3.49 26.00 29.89
C ARG A 137 3.79 27.25 29.08
N GLY A 138 2.94 28.28 29.12
CA GLY A 138 3.11 29.52 28.37
C GLY A 138 2.92 29.33 26.87
N SER A 139 3.55 30.18 26.07
CA SER A 139 3.47 30.14 24.60
C SER A 139 4.85 30.24 23.97
N PHE A 140 4.92 30.23 22.63
CA PHE A 140 6.16 30.50 21.91
C PHE A 140 6.75 31.89 22.20
N ASN A 141 5.93 32.84 22.68
CA ASN A 141 6.36 34.20 22.99
C ASN A 141 6.46 34.49 24.50
N GLU A 142 5.96 33.59 25.34
CA GLU A 142 5.87 33.79 26.79
C GLU A 142 6.44 32.57 27.51
N ALA A 143 7.40 32.80 28.41
CA ALA A 143 8.00 31.74 29.22
C ALA A 143 6.95 31.08 30.12
N GLY A 144 7.14 29.79 30.40
CA GLY A 144 6.28 29.05 31.29
C GLY A 144 6.50 29.40 32.77
N THR A 145 5.48 29.18 33.58
CA THR A 145 5.51 29.39 35.03
C THR A 145 5.66 28.04 35.76
N PRO A 146 6.65 27.88 36.65
CA PRO A 146 6.81 26.67 37.45
C PRO A 146 5.54 26.24 38.20
N SER A 147 5.25 24.94 38.20
CA SER A 147 4.20 24.37 39.07
C SER A 147 4.53 24.61 40.55
N PRO A 148 3.52 24.85 41.42
CA PRO A 148 3.72 24.92 42.86
C PRO A 148 4.37 23.66 43.46
N GLN A 149 4.24 22.50 42.79
CA GLN A 149 4.82 21.23 43.23
C GLN A 149 6.24 20.99 42.69
N ARG A 150 6.77 21.88 41.84
CA ARG A 150 8.07 21.68 41.15
C ARG A 150 9.25 21.50 42.10
N ASP A 151 9.20 22.12 43.27
CA ASP A 151 10.26 22.05 44.30
C ASP A 151 9.89 21.15 45.49
N ALA A 152 8.89 20.26 45.32
CA ALA A 152 8.60 19.22 46.30
C ALA A 152 9.83 18.33 46.53
N SER A 153 9.97 17.83 47.75
CA SER A 153 11.10 16.96 48.10
C SER A 153 11.04 15.61 47.38
N VAL A 154 12.19 14.95 47.22
CA VAL A 154 12.29 13.59 46.66
C VAL A 154 11.34 12.63 47.38
N ALA A 155 11.29 12.68 48.71
CA ALA A 155 10.43 11.81 49.52
C ALA A 155 8.93 12.03 49.24
N GLU A 156 8.50 13.28 49.07
CA GLU A 156 7.11 13.60 48.73
C GLU A 156 6.75 13.13 47.31
N ASN A 157 7.65 13.33 46.35
CA ASN A 157 7.44 12.88 44.97
C ASN A 157 7.37 11.36 44.87
N LEU A 158 8.27 10.63 45.56
CA LEU A 158 8.23 9.16 45.62
C LEU A 158 6.93 8.66 46.27
N ALA A 159 6.49 9.30 47.36
CA ALA A 159 5.23 8.94 48.00
C ALA A 159 4.05 9.13 47.02
N ARG A 160 3.92 10.32 46.43
CA ARG A 160 2.83 10.63 45.49
C ARG A 160 2.85 9.74 44.24
N PHE A 161 4.02 9.44 43.69
CA PHE A 161 4.12 8.61 42.49
C PHE A 161 3.73 7.16 42.78
N ASN A 162 4.10 6.62 43.96
CA ASN A 162 3.58 5.33 44.42
C ASN A 162 2.06 5.37 44.60
N GLU A 163 1.51 6.46 45.14
CA GLU A 163 0.05 6.63 45.28
C GLU A 163 -0.68 6.70 43.93
N MET A 164 -0.07 7.30 42.91
CA MET A 164 -0.57 7.25 41.54
C MET A 164 -0.60 5.81 41.02
N LYS A 165 0.49 5.04 41.23
CA LYS A 165 0.58 3.63 40.85
C LYS A 165 -0.41 2.73 41.62
N ASP A 166 -0.72 3.07 42.87
CA ASP A 166 -1.71 2.38 43.71
C ASP A 166 -3.16 2.81 43.42
N GLY A 167 -3.37 3.67 42.42
CA GLY A 167 -4.69 4.09 41.96
C GLY A 167 -5.43 5.04 42.91
N LYS A 168 -4.71 5.77 43.78
CA LYS A 168 -5.34 6.70 44.74
C LYS A 168 -5.79 8.02 44.12
N PHE A 169 -5.35 8.33 42.91
CA PHE A 169 -5.74 9.53 42.15
C PHE A 169 -6.69 9.15 41.02
N ALA A 170 -7.66 10.02 40.73
CA ALA A 170 -8.48 9.90 39.53
C ALA A 170 -7.71 10.40 38.28
N GLU A 171 -8.25 10.11 37.10
CA GLU A 171 -7.68 10.58 35.84
C GLU A 171 -7.63 12.11 35.81
N GLY A 172 -6.46 12.66 35.45
CA GLY A 172 -6.23 14.11 35.40
C GLY A 172 -5.96 14.78 36.75
N GLU A 173 -6.00 14.06 37.87
CA GLU A 173 -5.69 14.65 39.20
C GLU A 173 -4.18 14.68 39.53
N ALA A 174 -3.39 13.82 38.89
CA ALA A 174 -1.95 13.77 39.08
C ALA A 174 -1.22 13.29 37.83
N VAL A 175 -0.06 13.87 37.57
CA VAL A 175 0.88 13.46 36.52
C VAL A 175 2.31 13.51 37.04
N LEU A 176 3.19 12.68 36.49
CA LEU A 176 4.64 12.83 36.71
C LEU A 176 5.20 13.69 35.57
N ARG A 177 5.97 14.72 35.90
CA ARG A 177 6.63 15.60 34.93
C ARG A 177 8.14 15.53 35.08
N ALA A 178 8.85 15.58 33.97
CA ALA A 178 10.29 15.84 33.98
C ALA A 178 10.54 17.28 34.47
N LYS A 179 11.63 17.51 35.20
CA LYS A 179 12.06 18.82 35.71
C LYS A 179 13.22 19.31 34.85
N ILE A 180 12.92 20.17 33.88
CA ILE A 180 13.88 20.64 32.87
C ILE A 180 13.95 22.17 32.93
N ASP A 181 13.32 22.87 31.98
CA ASP A 181 13.39 24.32 31.86
C ASP A 181 12.05 24.89 31.35
N MET A 182 11.30 25.50 32.27
CA MET A 182 10.03 26.16 31.94
C MET A 182 10.19 27.39 31.02
N ALA A 183 11.40 27.94 30.90
CA ALA A 183 11.69 29.06 30.01
C ALA A 183 12.24 28.63 28.63
N SER A 184 12.39 27.33 28.37
CA SER A 184 12.97 26.84 27.13
C SER A 184 12.20 27.35 25.90
N PRO A 185 12.90 27.73 24.80
CA PRO A 185 12.24 28.05 23.53
C PRO A 185 11.57 26.82 22.89
N ASN A 186 12.01 25.60 23.25
CA ASN A 186 11.36 24.37 22.84
C ASN A 186 10.29 23.98 23.86
N MET A 187 9.03 23.95 23.42
CA MET A 187 7.88 23.59 24.25
C MET A 187 8.00 22.19 24.86
N ASN A 188 8.64 21.24 24.17
CA ASN A 188 8.83 19.88 24.64
C ASN A 188 9.84 19.77 25.79
N MET A 189 10.61 20.83 26.06
CA MET A 189 11.54 20.92 27.19
C MET A 189 10.94 21.66 28.39
N ARG A 190 9.69 22.15 28.30
CA ARG A 190 8.98 22.83 29.40
C ARG A 190 8.28 21.83 30.31
N ASP A 191 9.10 21.17 31.12
CA ASP A 191 8.69 20.13 32.08
C ASP A 191 7.62 19.18 31.49
N PRO A 192 7.93 18.40 30.43
CA PRO A 192 6.94 17.55 29.79
C PRO A 192 6.40 16.49 30.75
N VAL A 193 5.14 16.09 30.54
CA VAL A 193 4.52 14.97 31.26
C VAL A 193 5.17 13.67 30.79
N ILE A 194 5.58 12.82 31.73
CA ILE A 194 6.21 11.52 31.48
C ILE A 194 5.36 10.33 31.95
N TYR A 195 4.44 10.53 32.89
CA TYR A 195 3.39 9.57 33.25
C TYR A 195 2.05 10.26 33.51
N ARG A 196 0.96 9.57 33.17
CA ARG A 196 -0.42 9.98 33.48
C ARG A 196 -1.19 8.86 34.18
N VAL A 197 -2.16 9.23 35.00
CA VAL A 197 -3.16 8.29 35.56
C VAL A 197 -4.21 7.99 34.50
N MET A 198 -4.52 6.71 34.30
CA MET A 198 -5.59 6.22 33.44
C MET A 198 -6.07 4.86 33.96
N HIS A 199 -7.35 4.75 34.30
CA HIS A 199 -7.95 3.55 34.90
C HIS A 199 -8.55 2.65 33.83
N GLN A 200 -7.68 2.14 32.96
CA GLN A 200 -8.04 1.29 31.82
C GLN A 200 -7.15 0.04 31.81
N ALA A 201 -7.74 -1.13 31.56
CA ALA A 201 -6.99 -2.37 31.37
C ALA A 201 -6.16 -2.32 30.08
N HIS A 202 -4.90 -2.76 30.15
CA HIS A 202 -4.01 -2.87 28.99
C HIS A 202 -4.16 -4.23 28.31
N HIS A 203 -4.07 -4.29 26.97
CA HIS A 203 -4.23 -5.57 26.25
C HIS A 203 -3.14 -6.60 26.60
N GLN A 204 -1.88 -6.17 26.81
CA GLN A 204 -0.79 -7.06 27.28
C GLN A 204 -0.71 -7.23 28.81
N THR A 205 -0.88 -6.15 29.59
CA THR A 205 -0.54 -6.16 31.03
C THR A 205 -1.76 -6.20 31.94
N GLY A 206 -2.98 -6.24 31.38
CA GLY A 206 -4.24 -6.28 32.12
C GLY A 206 -4.38 -5.08 33.06
N ASP A 207 -4.87 -5.33 34.28
CA ASP A 207 -5.08 -4.32 35.31
C ASP A 207 -3.84 -4.08 36.21
N LYS A 208 -2.65 -4.53 35.79
CA LYS A 208 -1.41 -4.36 36.57
C LYS A 208 -1.06 -2.88 36.77
N TRP A 209 -1.42 -2.02 35.82
CA TRP A 209 -1.05 -0.62 35.79
C TRP A 209 -2.29 0.28 35.66
N CYS A 210 -2.32 1.35 36.44
CA CYS A 210 -3.27 2.47 36.29
C CYS A 210 -2.55 3.80 36.03
N ILE A 211 -1.24 3.73 35.80
CA ILE A 211 -0.41 4.83 35.30
C ILE A 211 0.31 4.34 34.06
N TYR A 212 0.36 5.19 33.03
CA TYR A 212 0.94 4.84 31.75
C TYR A 212 1.98 5.89 31.35
N PRO A 213 3.14 5.46 30.83
CA PRO A 213 4.17 6.39 30.37
C PRO A 213 3.67 7.14 29.13
N MET A 214 4.15 8.37 28.95
CA MET A 214 3.93 9.12 27.72
C MET A 214 4.90 8.64 26.63
N TYR A 215 4.49 8.75 25.36
CA TYR A 215 5.32 8.39 24.20
C TYR A 215 6.74 8.95 24.30
N ASP A 216 6.88 10.25 24.56
CA ASP A 216 8.17 10.93 24.64
C ASP A 216 9.11 10.34 25.71
N PHE A 217 8.56 9.71 26.76
CA PHE A 217 9.35 9.03 27.79
C PHE A 217 9.64 7.58 27.45
N ALA A 218 8.63 6.84 26.98
CA ALA A 218 8.75 5.43 26.65
C ALA A 218 9.65 5.18 25.44
N HIS A 219 9.55 6.02 24.41
CA HIS A 219 10.19 5.83 23.12
C HIS A 219 11.73 5.83 23.18
N PRO A 220 12.42 6.88 23.69
CA PRO A 220 13.88 6.88 23.84
C PRO A 220 14.41 5.76 24.73
N LEU A 221 13.68 5.45 25.79
CA LEU A 221 14.11 4.45 26.78
C LEU A 221 13.90 3.02 26.28
N SER A 222 12.88 2.78 25.45
CA SER A 222 12.72 1.51 24.72
C SER A 222 13.84 1.35 23.70
N ASP A 223 14.15 2.39 22.93
CA ASP A 223 15.27 2.37 21.98
C ASP A 223 16.61 2.07 22.67
N ALA A 224 16.85 2.67 23.83
CA ALA A 224 18.07 2.42 24.60
C ALA A 224 18.11 1.00 25.20
N LEU A 225 16.97 0.49 25.67
CA LEU A 225 16.86 -0.87 26.22
C LEU A 225 17.10 -1.96 25.17
N GLU A 226 16.63 -1.73 23.94
CA GLU A 226 16.79 -2.64 22.81
C GLU A 226 18.15 -2.51 22.11
N GLY A 227 18.98 -1.55 22.51
CA GLY A 227 20.28 -1.29 21.87
C GLY A 227 20.16 -0.73 20.46
N ILE A 228 19.06 -0.01 20.16
CA ILE A 228 18.89 0.71 18.90
C ILE A 228 20.08 1.66 18.72
N THR A 229 20.63 1.75 17.51
CA THR A 229 21.72 2.68 17.21
C THR A 229 21.22 3.89 16.46
N HIS A 230 20.32 3.68 15.51
CA HIS A 230 19.74 4.72 14.66
C HIS A 230 18.21 4.67 14.78
N SER A 231 17.66 5.54 15.63
CA SER A 231 16.22 5.68 15.81
C SER A 231 15.64 6.55 14.69
N LEU A 232 15.02 5.92 13.69
CA LEU A 232 14.53 6.63 12.50
C LEU A 232 13.06 6.99 12.67
N CYS A 233 12.73 8.27 12.57
CA CYS A 233 11.37 8.80 12.68
C CYS A 233 11.11 9.90 11.64
N THR A 234 9.87 10.40 11.57
CA THR A 234 9.51 11.45 10.63
C THR A 234 9.74 12.86 11.21
N LEU A 235 9.82 13.88 10.36
CA LEU A 235 10.13 15.27 10.74
C LEU A 235 9.20 15.87 11.82
N GLU A 236 8.00 15.33 12.01
CA GLU A 236 7.10 15.76 13.08
C GLU A 236 7.70 15.57 14.49
N PHE A 237 8.72 14.72 14.64
CA PHE A 237 9.41 14.47 15.90
C PHE A 237 10.76 15.21 16.03
N GLU A 238 11.09 16.13 15.10
CA GLU A 238 12.34 16.90 15.18
C GLU A 238 12.43 17.75 16.46
N ASP A 239 11.34 18.44 16.81
CA ASP A 239 11.26 19.22 18.05
C ASP A 239 11.19 18.35 19.32
N HIS A 240 10.98 17.03 19.18
CA HIS A 240 10.97 16.07 20.29
C HIS A 240 12.38 15.52 20.59
N ARG A 241 13.31 15.57 19.62
CA ARG A 241 14.69 15.08 19.78
C ARG A 241 15.42 15.63 21.02
N PRO A 242 15.33 16.93 21.38
CA PRO A 242 15.99 17.42 22.59
C PRO A 242 15.53 16.73 23.88
N PHE A 243 14.25 16.33 23.97
CA PHE A 243 13.75 15.57 25.10
C PHE A 243 14.15 14.09 25.03
N TYR A 244 14.17 13.51 23.83
CA TYR A 244 14.73 12.19 23.57
C TYR A 244 16.17 12.09 24.13
N ASP A 245 17.04 13.02 23.72
CA ASP A 245 18.44 13.07 24.14
C ASP A 245 18.56 13.26 25.65
N TRP A 246 17.75 14.17 26.22
CA TRP A 246 17.69 14.41 27.67
C TRP A 246 17.34 13.15 28.46
N ALA A 247 16.33 12.39 28.03
CA ALA A 247 15.89 11.19 28.74
C ALA A 247 16.99 10.13 28.76
N VAL A 248 17.64 9.87 27.63
CA VAL A 248 18.72 8.88 27.52
C VAL A 248 19.95 9.32 28.33
N GLU A 249 20.32 10.60 28.28
CA GLU A 249 21.46 11.15 29.04
C GLU A 249 21.25 11.06 30.55
N LYS A 250 20.05 11.41 31.03
CA LYS A 250 19.73 11.39 32.47
C LYS A 250 19.70 9.99 33.07
N ILE A 251 19.26 9.01 32.30
CA ILE A 251 19.30 7.61 32.72
C ILE A 251 20.72 7.05 32.68
N GLY A 252 21.54 7.47 31.71
CA GLY A 252 22.99 7.23 31.69
C GLY A 252 23.41 5.93 30.99
N PHE A 253 22.88 5.68 29.78
CA PHE A 253 23.29 4.53 28.97
C PHE A 253 24.71 4.68 28.41
N GLU A 254 25.50 3.60 28.39
CA GLU A 254 26.88 3.62 27.88
C GLU A 254 26.97 3.94 26.39
N VAL A 255 26.04 3.39 25.61
CA VAL A 255 25.93 3.59 24.16
C VAL A 255 24.51 4.06 23.86
N PRO A 256 24.25 5.37 23.93
CA PRO A 256 22.91 5.90 23.73
C PRO A 256 22.47 5.78 22.25
N PRO A 257 21.20 5.43 21.97
CA PRO A 257 20.64 5.55 20.62
C PRO A 257 20.61 7.02 20.18
N HIS A 258 20.64 7.29 18.87
CA HIS A 258 20.45 8.64 18.33
C HIS A 258 19.26 8.70 17.37
N GLN A 259 18.45 9.76 17.48
CA GLN A 259 17.31 10.00 16.59
C GLN A 259 17.73 10.66 15.28
N TYR A 260 17.18 10.20 14.16
CA TYR A 260 17.35 10.83 12.84
C TYR A 260 16.01 10.93 12.11
N GLU A 261 15.68 12.13 11.67
CA GLU A 261 14.37 12.44 11.08
C GLU A 261 14.42 12.51 9.56
N PHE A 262 13.42 11.94 8.90
CA PHE A 262 13.22 12.04 7.45
C PHE A 262 11.82 12.58 7.11
N SER A 263 11.68 13.16 5.91
CA SER A 263 10.40 13.69 5.44
C SER A 263 9.36 12.58 5.28
N ARG A 264 8.12 12.88 5.69
CA ARG A 264 7.01 11.93 5.54
C ARG A 264 6.72 11.72 4.05
N LEU A 265 6.19 10.54 3.70
CA LEU A 265 5.69 10.30 2.36
C LEU A 265 4.32 10.96 2.19
N ASN A 266 4.25 11.93 1.29
CA ASN A 266 3.00 12.52 0.82
C ASN A 266 2.85 12.18 -0.66
N VAL A 267 1.75 11.52 -1.02
CA VAL A 267 1.40 11.21 -2.42
C VAL A 267 0.17 12.01 -2.76
N ASP A 268 0.13 12.65 -3.93
CA ASP A 268 -1.07 13.34 -4.37
C ASP A 268 -2.27 12.39 -4.49
N HIS A 269 -3.48 12.96 -4.41
CA HIS A 269 -4.75 12.24 -4.43
C HIS A 269 -4.92 11.17 -3.34
N THR A 270 -4.05 11.18 -2.33
CA THR A 270 -3.98 10.16 -1.28
C THR A 270 -4.03 10.80 0.10
N MET A 271 -4.63 10.11 1.06
CA MET A 271 -4.73 10.56 2.45
C MET A 271 -4.27 9.46 3.40
N THR A 272 -3.33 9.75 4.28
CA THR A 272 -2.74 8.76 5.22
C THR A 272 -3.08 9.03 6.67
N SER A 273 -3.85 10.07 6.99
CA SER A 273 -4.29 10.34 8.36
C SER A 273 -5.19 9.21 8.89
N LYS A 274 -4.73 8.46 9.89
CA LYS A 274 -5.49 7.35 10.54
C LYS A 274 -6.89 7.77 10.95
N ARG A 275 -7.05 8.97 11.54
CA ARG A 275 -8.36 9.52 11.96
C ARG A 275 -9.31 9.68 10.77
N LYS A 276 -8.84 10.27 9.67
CA LYS A 276 -9.68 10.48 8.47
C LYS A 276 -9.93 9.16 7.74
N LEU A 277 -8.97 8.22 7.68
CA LEU A 277 -9.18 6.89 7.10
C LEU A 277 -10.22 6.08 7.87
N LYS A 278 -10.17 6.11 9.22
CA LYS A 278 -11.19 5.49 10.06
C LYS A 278 -12.58 6.07 9.78
N GLN A 279 -12.68 7.39 9.59
CA GLN A 279 -13.93 8.05 9.24
C GLN A 279 -14.52 7.50 7.93
N LEU A 280 -13.72 7.31 6.88
CA LEU A 280 -14.20 6.74 5.60
C LEU A 280 -14.78 5.34 5.77
N VAL A 281 -14.17 4.53 6.65
CA VAL A 281 -14.63 3.17 6.96
C VAL A 281 -15.92 3.20 7.78
N ASP A 282 -15.94 3.97 8.88
CA ASP A 282 -17.09 4.06 9.78
C ASP A 282 -18.34 4.61 9.07
N GLU A 283 -18.16 5.53 8.12
CA GLU A 283 -19.24 6.15 7.35
C GLU A 283 -19.65 5.34 6.11
N GLY A 284 -18.98 4.21 5.83
CA GLY A 284 -19.31 3.34 4.70
C GLY A 284 -18.99 3.94 3.32
N VAL A 285 -18.09 4.93 3.24
CA VAL A 285 -17.59 5.47 1.96
C VAL A 285 -16.75 4.40 1.22
N VAL A 286 -16.04 3.59 2.00
CA VAL A 286 -15.28 2.42 1.55
C VAL A 286 -15.82 1.17 2.24
N SER A 287 -15.61 -0.01 1.64
CA SER A 287 -16.14 -1.28 2.15
C SER A 287 -15.46 -1.77 3.43
N GLY A 288 -14.24 -1.28 3.71
CA GLY A 288 -13.42 -1.69 4.84
C GLY A 288 -12.02 -1.11 4.79
N TRP A 289 -11.17 -1.52 5.72
CA TRP A 289 -9.75 -1.14 5.73
C TRP A 289 -8.97 -1.78 4.58
N ASP A 290 -9.46 -2.88 4.02
CA ASP A 290 -8.91 -3.61 2.89
C ASP A 290 -9.55 -3.21 1.55
N ASP A 291 -10.42 -2.19 1.52
CA ASP A 291 -11.01 -1.69 0.27
C ASP A 291 -9.89 -1.34 -0.73
N PRO A 292 -9.93 -1.80 -1.99
CA PRO A 292 -8.87 -1.55 -2.98
C PRO A 292 -8.62 -0.08 -3.37
N ARG A 293 -9.45 0.86 -2.88
CA ARG A 293 -9.26 2.31 -2.99
C ARG A 293 -8.51 2.91 -1.80
N MET A 294 -8.40 2.17 -0.69
CA MET A 294 -7.72 2.62 0.51
C MET A 294 -6.21 2.55 0.34
N PRO A 295 -5.46 3.55 0.86
CA PRO A 295 -4.00 3.54 0.82
C PRO A 295 -3.38 2.66 1.92
N THR A 296 -4.18 1.78 2.54
CA THR A 296 -3.70 0.79 3.49
C THR A 296 -2.89 -0.29 2.78
N ILE A 297 -1.97 -0.94 3.48
CA ILE A 297 -1.25 -2.09 2.91
C ILE A 297 -2.22 -3.22 2.58
N ALA A 298 -3.21 -3.48 3.46
CA ALA A 298 -4.30 -4.40 3.18
C ALA A 298 -5.08 -4.05 1.90
N GLY A 299 -5.48 -2.78 1.72
CA GLY A 299 -6.18 -2.30 0.53
C GLY A 299 -5.34 -2.42 -0.73
N MET A 300 -4.08 -2.00 -0.69
CA MET A 300 -3.13 -2.16 -1.79
C MET A 300 -2.87 -3.63 -2.14
N ARG A 301 -2.80 -4.53 -1.14
CA ARG A 301 -2.65 -5.97 -1.36
C ARG A 301 -3.88 -6.55 -2.07
N ARG A 302 -5.09 -6.23 -1.60
CA ARG A 302 -6.35 -6.67 -2.24
C ARG A 302 -6.58 -6.04 -3.62
N ARG A 303 -6.10 -4.81 -3.81
CA ARG A 303 -6.01 -4.12 -5.11
C ARG A 303 -5.09 -4.85 -6.09
N GLY A 304 -4.18 -5.69 -5.58
CA GLY A 304 -3.25 -6.49 -6.37
C GLY A 304 -1.89 -5.85 -6.58
N TYR A 305 -1.56 -4.80 -5.83
CA TYR A 305 -0.18 -4.29 -5.79
C TYR A 305 0.76 -5.41 -5.33
N THR A 306 2.02 -5.29 -5.73
CA THR A 306 3.07 -6.24 -5.34
C THR A 306 3.95 -5.60 -4.27
N PRO A 307 4.51 -6.41 -3.36
CA PRO A 307 5.49 -5.89 -2.41
C PRO A 307 6.74 -5.39 -3.15
N GLU A 308 7.15 -6.02 -4.26
CA GLU A 308 8.25 -5.57 -5.12
C GLU A 308 8.03 -4.16 -5.66
N GLY A 309 6.83 -3.88 -6.19
CA GLY A 309 6.51 -2.58 -6.76
C GLY A 309 6.40 -1.49 -5.69
N LEU A 310 5.93 -1.82 -4.48
CA LEU A 310 5.93 -0.90 -3.35
C LEU A 310 7.35 -0.58 -2.84
N ARG A 311 8.23 -1.58 -2.78
CA ARG A 311 9.66 -1.38 -2.44
C ARG A 311 10.37 -0.54 -3.51
N ASP A 312 10.16 -0.82 -4.80
CA ASP A 312 10.70 -0.01 -5.92
C ASP A 312 10.20 1.44 -5.87
N PHE A 313 8.92 1.65 -5.55
CA PHE A 313 8.37 2.99 -5.36
C PHE A 313 9.09 3.75 -4.24
N CYS A 314 9.25 3.15 -3.06
CA CYS A 314 9.96 3.79 -1.95
C CYS A 314 11.44 4.07 -2.28
N GLU A 315 12.10 3.19 -3.04
CA GLU A 315 13.46 3.42 -3.51
C GLU A 315 13.57 4.63 -4.44
N ARG A 316 12.63 4.79 -5.38
CA ARG A 316 12.59 5.93 -6.32
C ARG A 316 12.28 7.26 -5.64
N VAL A 317 11.40 7.26 -4.64
CA VAL A 317 11.08 8.46 -3.85
C VAL A 317 12.31 8.92 -3.05
N GLY A 318 13.09 7.97 -2.53
CA GLY A 318 14.28 8.26 -1.75
C GLY A 318 13.98 8.85 -0.36
N VAL A 319 15.05 9.27 0.31
CA VAL A 319 15.01 9.72 1.72
C VAL A 319 15.65 11.11 1.81
N THR A 320 14.88 12.10 2.25
CA THR A 320 15.30 13.50 2.37
C THR A 320 14.82 14.09 3.69
N LYS A 321 15.27 15.31 4.02
CA LYS A 321 14.73 16.15 5.10
C LYS A 321 13.80 17.26 4.59
N VAL A 322 13.38 17.18 3.33
CA VAL A 322 12.53 18.19 2.70
C VAL A 322 11.22 17.53 2.35
N ASP A 323 10.12 18.11 2.85
CA ASP A 323 8.78 17.66 2.48
C ASP A 323 8.52 17.94 1.01
N SER A 324 8.02 16.93 0.31
CA SER A 324 7.60 17.01 -1.09
C SER A 324 6.36 16.17 -1.31
N VAL A 325 5.57 16.57 -2.30
CA VAL A 325 4.44 15.77 -2.80
C VAL A 325 4.96 14.90 -3.94
N VAL A 326 4.74 13.61 -3.82
CA VAL A 326 5.07 12.61 -4.83
C VAL A 326 3.85 12.41 -5.74
N ASP A 327 4.08 12.42 -7.04
CA ASP A 327 3.06 12.15 -8.04
C ASP A 327 2.62 10.68 -7.97
N PHE A 328 1.31 10.42 -7.84
CA PHE A 328 0.71 9.09 -7.78
C PHE A 328 1.08 8.22 -8.99
N ARG A 329 1.37 8.83 -10.15
CA ARG A 329 1.79 8.12 -11.36
C ARG A 329 3.13 7.40 -11.18
N LEU A 330 3.98 7.84 -10.25
CA LEU A 330 5.21 7.13 -9.89
C LEU A 330 4.91 5.80 -9.18
N LEU A 331 3.91 5.78 -8.28
CA LEU A 331 3.45 4.56 -7.63
C LEU A 331 2.93 3.57 -8.67
N GLU A 332 2.02 4.02 -9.54
CA GLU A 332 1.50 3.19 -10.63
C GLU A 332 2.60 2.70 -11.58
N PHE A 333 3.61 3.53 -11.85
CA PHE A 333 4.76 3.14 -12.66
C PHE A 333 5.52 1.98 -12.02
N SER A 334 5.87 2.07 -10.73
CA SER A 334 6.58 1.02 -10.00
C SER A 334 5.78 -0.28 -9.94
N ILE A 335 4.46 -0.18 -9.71
CA ILE A 335 3.56 -1.34 -9.76
C ILE A 335 3.56 -1.97 -11.16
N ARG A 336 3.41 -1.19 -12.23
CA ARG A 336 3.48 -1.69 -13.62
C ARG A 336 4.79 -2.42 -13.91
N GLN A 337 5.93 -1.88 -13.48
CA GLN A 337 7.23 -2.52 -13.69
C GLN A 337 7.30 -3.89 -13.02
N SER A 338 6.78 -4.01 -11.79
CA SER A 338 6.78 -5.28 -11.06
C SER A 338 5.89 -6.37 -11.68
N LEU A 339 4.88 -5.98 -12.47
CA LEU A 339 3.87 -6.89 -13.05
C LEU A 339 4.23 -7.35 -14.47
N GLU A 340 5.02 -6.58 -15.20
CA GLU A 340 5.28 -6.81 -16.63
C GLU A 340 5.82 -8.21 -16.92
N THR A 341 6.72 -8.72 -16.06
CA THR A 341 7.39 -10.03 -16.22
C THR A 341 6.88 -11.12 -15.29
N THR A 342 5.90 -10.81 -14.44
CA THR A 342 5.39 -11.72 -13.38
C THR A 342 3.94 -12.12 -13.56
N THR A 343 3.25 -11.57 -14.57
CA THR A 343 1.82 -11.83 -14.80
C THR A 343 1.56 -12.59 -16.11
N ALA A 344 0.68 -13.59 -16.06
CA ALA A 344 0.16 -14.21 -17.28
C ALA A 344 -0.80 -13.26 -18.01
N ARG A 345 -0.92 -13.41 -19.32
CA ARG A 345 -1.86 -12.67 -20.18
C ARG A 345 -3.13 -13.48 -20.34
N GLY A 346 -4.26 -12.80 -20.39
CA GLY A 346 -5.56 -13.37 -20.74
C GLY A 346 -6.44 -12.35 -21.45
N MET A 347 -7.49 -12.82 -22.11
CA MET A 347 -8.47 -11.95 -22.76
C MET A 347 -9.73 -11.80 -21.90
N ALA A 348 -10.12 -10.54 -21.71
CA ALA A 348 -11.34 -10.14 -21.06
C ALA A 348 -11.97 -9.02 -21.88
N VAL A 349 -13.24 -9.16 -22.20
CA VAL A 349 -14.03 -8.12 -22.86
C VAL A 349 -14.84 -7.41 -21.80
N LEU A 350 -14.50 -6.14 -21.53
CA LEU A 350 -15.08 -5.38 -20.42
C LEU A 350 -16.50 -4.87 -20.74
N LYS A 351 -16.74 -4.51 -22.01
CA LYS A 351 -18.07 -4.10 -22.51
C LYS A 351 -18.45 -4.97 -23.71
N PRO A 352 -19.13 -6.11 -23.50
CA PRO A 352 -19.33 -7.11 -24.55
C PRO A 352 -20.26 -6.64 -25.68
N LEU A 353 -19.71 -6.54 -26.89
CA LEU A 353 -20.42 -6.39 -28.14
C LEU A 353 -20.41 -7.72 -28.91
N LYS A 354 -21.60 -8.26 -29.22
CA LYS A 354 -21.75 -9.53 -29.90
C LYS A 354 -21.29 -9.45 -31.35
N VAL A 355 -20.55 -10.46 -31.80
CA VAL A 355 -20.14 -10.65 -33.20
C VAL A 355 -20.53 -12.05 -33.65
N THR A 356 -21.25 -12.16 -34.77
CA THR A 356 -21.57 -13.45 -35.41
C THR A 356 -20.78 -13.62 -36.69
N ILE A 357 -19.95 -14.67 -36.75
CA ILE A 357 -19.12 -15.00 -37.93
C ILE A 357 -19.95 -15.86 -38.89
N THR A 358 -20.47 -15.22 -39.93
CA THR A 358 -21.43 -15.81 -40.88
C THR A 358 -20.85 -16.93 -41.75
N ASN A 359 -19.53 -16.95 -41.96
CA ASN A 359 -18.82 -18.00 -42.73
C ASN A 359 -17.97 -18.91 -41.83
N PHE A 360 -18.28 -19.03 -40.53
CA PHE A 360 -17.43 -19.72 -39.55
C PHE A 360 -17.10 -21.15 -39.98
N TYR A 361 -18.11 -22.02 -40.15
CA TYR A 361 -17.91 -23.44 -40.46
C TYR A 361 -17.17 -23.66 -41.79
N GLU A 362 -17.48 -22.87 -42.81
CA GLU A 362 -16.78 -22.90 -44.09
C GLU A 362 -15.30 -22.54 -43.90
N ALA A 363 -15.02 -21.44 -43.20
CA ALA A 363 -13.66 -20.95 -43.01
C ALA A 363 -12.81 -21.86 -42.14
N VAL A 364 -13.38 -22.43 -41.07
CA VAL A 364 -12.65 -23.35 -40.19
C VAL A 364 -12.52 -24.75 -40.78
N SER A 365 -13.36 -25.18 -41.73
CA SER A 365 -13.26 -26.54 -42.31
C SER A 365 -11.89 -26.91 -42.89
N SER A 366 -11.13 -25.91 -43.34
CA SER A 366 -9.76 -26.06 -43.86
C SER A 366 -8.69 -25.43 -42.97
N TRP A 367 -8.94 -25.24 -41.67
CA TRP A 367 -8.02 -24.55 -40.76
C TRP A 367 -6.62 -25.20 -40.73
N GLU A 368 -6.56 -26.53 -40.75
CA GLU A 368 -5.30 -27.28 -40.60
C GLU A 368 -4.32 -27.05 -41.75
N SER A 369 -4.83 -26.95 -42.98
CA SER A 369 -4.00 -26.75 -44.18
C SER A 369 -3.66 -25.28 -44.45
N GLN A 370 -4.38 -24.33 -43.85
CA GLN A 370 -4.22 -22.89 -44.10
C GLN A 370 -3.56 -22.11 -42.96
N LYS A 371 -3.41 -22.70 -41.77
CA LYS A 371 -2.77 -22.04 -40.63
C LYS A 371 -1.27 -21.83 -40.85
N ALA A 372 -0.68 -20.89 -40.12
CA ALA A 372 0.77 -20.81 -39.97
C ALA A 372 1.33 -22.03 -39.21
N ASP A 373 2.56 -22.44 -39.52
CA ASP A 373 3.26 -23.54 -38.82
C ASP A 373 3.40 -23.29 -37.32
N SER A 374 3.52 -22.02 -36.91
CA SER A 374 3.63 -21.61 -35.51
C SER A 374 2.32 -21.72 -34.71
N VAL A 375 1.18 -21.93 -35.37
CA VAL A 375 -0.12 -22.04 -34.69
C VAL A 375 -0.33 -23.47 -34.21
N ASN A 376 -0.55 -23.62 -32.91
CA ASN A 376 -1.01 -24.85 -32.29
C ASN A 376 -2.52 -24.71 -32.00
N ALA A 377 -3.32 -25.56 -32.63
CA ALA A 377 -4.77 -25.55 -32.49
C ALA A 377 -5.34 -26.96 -32.67
N ARG A 378 -6.55 -27.18 -32.15
CA ARG A 378 -7.31 -28.42 -32.36
C ARG A 378 -8.78 -28.12 -32.58
N TRP A 379 -9.42 -28.87 -33.47
CA TRP A 379 -10.86 -28.84 -33.66
C TRP A 379 -11.55 -29.84 -32.73
N ASP A 380 -12.62 -29.40 -32.10
CA ASP A 380 -13.51 -30.23 -31.28
C ASP A 380 -14.88 -30.31 -31.98
N GLU A 381 -15.18 -31.48 -32.54
CA GLU A 381 -16.39 -31.71 -33.32
C GLU A 381 -17.65 -31.66 -32.44
N ASP A 382 -17.60 -32.20 -31.23
CA ASP A 382 -18.77 -32.25 -30.35
C ASP A 382 -19.12 -30.85 -29.83
N ALA A 383 -18.10 -30.05 -29.51
CA ALA A 383 -18.26 -28.67 -29.06
C ALA A 383 -18.36 -27.65 -30.19
N GLN A 384 -18.18 -28.05 -31.45
CA GLN A 384 -18.08 -27.18 -32.64
C GLN A 384 -17.14 -25.98 -32.39
N THR A 385 -15.96 -26.27 -31.83
CA THR A 385 -15.03 -25.25 -31.31
C THR A 385 -13.62 -25.47 -31.82
N LEU A 386 -12.97 -24.41 -32.28
CA LEU A 386 -11.54 -24.40 -32.57
C LEU A 386 -10.78 -23.92 -31.33
N TRP A 387 -10.05 -24.82 -30.66
CA TRP A 387 -9.24 -24.49 -29.50
C TRP A 387 -7.85 -24.04 -29.94
N LEU A 388 -7.48 -22.81 -29.59
CA LEU A 388 -6.17 -22.23 -29.88
C LEU A 388 -5.27 -22.36 -28.66
N LYS A 389 -4.08 -22.93 -28.81
CA LYS A 389 -3.09 -23.02 -27.73
C LYS A 389 -2.10 -21.86 -27.84
N GLN A 390 -1.98 -21.07 -26.78
CA GLN A 390 -1.19 -19.84 -26.79
C GLN A 390 -0.29 -19.73 -25.55
N PRO A 391 0.93 -19.18 -25.67
CA PRO A 391 1.76 -18.85 -24.53
C PRO A 391 1.02 -17.91 -23.57
N LYS A 392 1.12 -18.17 -22.27
CA LYS A 392 0.60 -17.28 -21.22
C LYS A 392 1.35 -15.95 -21.16
N HIS A 393 2.56 -15.85 -21.71
CA HIS A 393 3.33 -14.61 -21.70
C HIS A 393 4.21 -14.54 -22.96
N PRO A 394 4.37 -13.36 -23.60
CA PRO A 394 5.15 -13.23 -24.84
C PRO A 394 6.66 -13.43 -24.65
N ASN A 395 7.22 -12.96 -23.54
CA ASN A 395 8.68 -12.93 -23.29
C ASN A 395 9.17 -13.81 -22.13
N VAL A 396 8.29 -14.48 -21.38
CA VAL A 396 8.63 -15.27 -20.19
C VAL A 396 7.93 -16.62 -20.33
N ASP A 397 8.63 -17.72 -20.08
CA ASP A 397 7.99 -19.04 -20.10
C ASP A 397 7.12 -19.22 -18.85
N MET A 398 5.81 -19.07 -19.05
CA MET A 398 4.77 -19.31 -18.04
C MET A 398 3.87 -20.47 -18.46
N GLY A 399 4.31 -21.29 -19.42
CA GLY A 399 3.48 -22.30 -20.08
C GLY A 399 2.44 -21.71 -21.03
N GLU A 400 1.44 -22.52 -21.37
CA GLU A 400 0.43 -22.22 -22.38
C GLU A 400 -0.99 -22.29 -21.81
N ARG A 401 -1.95 -21.70 -22.53
CA ARG A 401 -3.39 -21.76 -22.25
C ARG A 401 -4.17 -22.11 -23.52
N GLU A 402 -5.32 -22.76 -23.36
CA GLU A 402 -6.25 -22.99 -24.47
C GLU A 402 -7.33 -21.91 -24.50
N ILE A 403 -7.65 -21.41 -25.69
CA ILE A 403 -8.61 -20.33 -25.91
C ILE A 403 -9.65 -20.81 -26.94
N PRO A 404 -10.94 -20.86 -26.59
CA PRO A 404 -11.98 -21.34 -27.50
C PRO A 404 -12.33 -20.26 -28.54
N PHE A 405 -12.27 -20.61 -29.82
CA PHE A 405 -12.77 -19.80 -30.93
C PHE A 405 -14.03 -20.44 -31.51
N THR A 406 -15.13 -19.69 -31.52
CA THR A 406 -16.49 -20.16 -31.84
C THR A 406 -17.18 -19.23 -32.84
N GLU A 407 -18.29 -19.67 -33.43
CA GLU A 407 -19.08 -18.90 -34.41
C GLU A 407 -19.50 -17.52 -33.88
N THR A 408 -19.91 -17.45 -32.62
CA THR A 408 -20.27 -16.20 -31.95
C THR A 408 -19.18 -15.81 -30.96
N LEU A 409 -18.75 -14.55 -31.00
CA LEU A 409 -17.74 -13.95 -30.14
C LEU A 409 -18.28 -12.69 -29.46
N TYR A 410 -17.56 -12.24 -28.43
CA TYR A 410 -17.63 -10.88 -27.93
C TYR A 410 -16.33 -10.14 -28.24
N ILE A 411 -16.45 -8.88 -28.62
CA ILE A 411 -15.38 -7.87 -28.66
C ILE A 411 -15.77 -6.71 -27.74
N ASP A 412 -14.84 -5.82 -27.41
CA ASP A 412 -15.20 -4.63 -26.63
C ASP A 412 -16.03 -3.65 -27.47
N GLN A 413 -17.08 -3.07 -26.90
CA GLN A 413 -17.92 -2.05 -27.54
C GLN A 413 -17.06 -0.89 -28.06
N GLY A 414 -15.97 -0.53 -27.36
CA GLY A 414 -15.04 0.52 -27.77
C GLY A 414 -14.19 0.20 -29.02
N ASP A 415 -14.29 -1.02 -29.56
CA ASP A 415 -13.56 -1.47 -30.75
C ASP A 415 -14.36 -1.37 -32.06
N TYR A 416 -15.63 -0.96 -32.00
CA TYR A 416 -16.44 -0.60 -33.16
C TYR A 416 -17.02 0.80 -33.02
N GLU A 417 -16.79 1.67 -34.01
CA GLU A 417 -17.30 3.03 -34.03
C GLU A 417 -17.89 3.37 -35.40
N ILE A 418 -19.15 3.83 -35.44
CA ILE A 418 -19.83 4.19 -36.70
C ILE A 418 -19.17 5.44 -37.29
N GLU A 419 -18.90 6.42 -36.43
CA GLU A 419 -18.28 7.70 -36.79
C GLU A 419 -16.93 7.86 -36.08
N PRO A 420 -15.86 7.19 -36.58
CA PRO A 420 -14.61 7.10 -35.85
C PRO A 420 -13.88 8.44 -35.77
N PRO A 421 -13.32 8.82 -34.60
CA PRO A 421 -12.49 10.01 -34.48
C PRO A 421 -11.21 9.90 -35.32
N ALA A 422 -10.57 11.04 -35.58
CA ALA A 422 -9.31 11.08 -36.30
C ALA A 422 -8.25 10.18 -35.63
N GLY A 423 -7.55 9.35 -36.41
CA GLY A 423 -6.53 8.44 -35.90
C GLY A 423 -7.04 7.12 -35.32
N TYR A 424 -8.36 6.84 -35.34
CA TYR A 424 -8.93 5.57 -34.92
C TYR A 424 -8.40 4.38 -35.75
N LYS A 425 -7.99 3.31 -35.07
CA LYS A 425 -7.30 2.14 -35.65
C LYS A 425 -8.10 0.84 -35.57
N ARG A 426 -9.32 0.86 -35.01
CA ARG A 426 -10.17 -0.33 -34.84
C ARG A 426 -11.30 -0.34 -35.89
N LEU A 427 -12.39 -1.07 -35.66
CA LEU A 427 -13.43 -1.32 -36.65
C LEU A 427 -14.35 -0.11 -36.85
N SER A 428 -14.71 0.15 -38.10
CA SER A 428 -15.73 1.13 -38.48
C SER A 428 -16.32 0.74 -39.84
N PRO A 429 -17.46 1.30 -40.27
CA PRO A 429 -17.99 1.06 -41.61
C PRO A 429 -16.96 1.32 -42.74
N VAL A 430 -16.05 2.29 -42.54
CA VAL A 430 -14.99 2.63 -43.51
C VAL A 430 -13.71 1.80 -43.35
N LYS A 431 -13.55 1.10 -42.23
CA LYS A 431 -12.43 0.17 -41.94
C LYS A 431 -13.01 -1.12 -41.36
N PRO A 432 -13.61 -1.98 -42.20
CA PRO A 432 -14.36 -3.14 -41.75
C PRO A 432 -13.47 -4.30 -41.29
N GLU A 433 -12.15 -4.25 -41.56
CA GLU A 433 -11.24 -5.34 -41.25
C GLU A 433 -10.36 -5.09 -40.01
N ILE A 434 -10.21 -6.12 -39.17
CA ILE A 434 -9.35 -6.11 -37.99
C ILE A 434 -8.73 -7.50 -37.78
N ARG A 435 -7.53 -7.56 -37.19
CA ARG A 435 -7.01 -8.84 -36.69
C ARG A 435 -7.58 -9.11 -35.31
N LEU A 436 -8.20 -10.27 -35.14
CA LEU A 436 -8.50 -10.79 -33.82
C LEU A 436 -7.21 -11.38 -33.23
N ARG A 437 -6.91 -11.07 -31.97
CA ARG A 437 -5.65 -11.45 -31.33
C ARG A 437 -5.40 -12.96 -31.50
N ASN A 438 -4.22 -13.28 -32.04
CA ASN A 438 -3.69 -14.65 -32.19
C ASN A 438 -4.64 -15.61 -32.94
N THR A 439 -5.47 -15.08 -33.86
CA THR A 439 -6.39 -15.88 -34.68
C THR A 439 -6.49 -15.27 -36.10
N TYR A 440 -7.66 -15.32 -36.74
CA TYR A 440 -7.98 -14.79 -38.07
C TYR A 440 -8.08 -13.26 -38.16
N VAL A 441 -8.09 -12.77 -39.40
CA VAL A 441 -8.61 -11.43 -39.77
C VAL A 441 -10.12 -11.53 -39.92
N LEU A 442 -10.84 -10.65 -39.21
CA LEU A 442 -12.29 -10.48 -39.25
C LEU A 442 -12.65 -9.31 -40.15
N ALA A 443 -13.72 -9.42 -40.93
CA ALA A 443 -14.31 -8.36 -41.75
C ALA A 443 -15.79 -8.16 -41.40
N VAL A 444 -16.16 -7.00 -40.84
CA VAL A 444 -17.55 -6.66 -40.53
C VAL A 444 -18.32 -6.36 -41.80
N THR A 445 -19.44 -7.05 -41.99
CA THR A 445 -20.32 -6.91 -43.16
C THR A 445 -21.57 -6.09 -42.85
N GLU A 446 -22.04 -6.14 -41.60
CA GLU A 446 -23.27 -5.46 -41.17
C GLU A 446 -23.18 -5.13 -39.66
N HIS A 447 -23.76 -4.00 -39.27
CA HIS A 447 -24.00 -3.67 -37.86
C HIS A 447 -25.51 -3.60 -37.63
N ILE A 448 -25.97 -4.18 -36.52
CA ILE A 448 -27.36 -4.19 -36.09
C ILE A 448 -27.49 -3.22 -34.92
N THR A 449 -28.47 -2.32 -34.99
CA THR A 449 -28.74 -1.33 -33.94
C THR A 449 -30.07 -1.60 -33.23
N ASP A 450 -30.17 -1.15 -31.98
CA ASP A 450 -31.45 -1.00 -31.29
C ASP A 450 -32.22 0.26 -31.77
N ASP A 451 -33.41 0.48 -31.20
CA ASP A 451 -34.27 1.63 -31.49
C ASP A 451 -33.63 2.99 -31.12
N ALA A 452 -32.64 2.98 -30.23
CA ALA A 452 -31.89 4.17 -29.82
C ALA A 452 -30.63 4.41 -30.68
N GLY A 453 -30.35 3.53 -31.65
CA GLY A 453 -29.19 3.62 -32.52
C GLY A 453 -27.90 3.02 -31.94
N ASN A 454 -27.97 2.34 -30.78
CA ASN A 454 -26.80 1.67 -30.22
C ASN A 454 -26.53 0.37 -30.97
N VAL A 455 -25.26 0.11 -31.29
CA VAL A 455 -24.85 -1.14 -31.94
C VAL A 455 -24.95 -2.30 -30.94
N THR A 456 -25.77 -3.30 -31.26
CA THR A 456 -26.04 -4.46 -30.40
C THR A 456 -25.41 -5.75 -30.92
N GLU A 457 -25.19 -5.86 -32.24
CA GLU A 457 -24.54 -7.01 -32.86
C GLU A 457 -23.82 -6.61 -34.15
N LEU A 458 -22.69 -7.24 -34.42
CA LEU A 458 -22.01 -7.19 -35.72
C LEU A 458 -22.15 -8.54 -36.44
N LYS A 459 -22.47 -8.51 -37.73
CA LYS A 459 -22.24 -9.65 -38.63
C LYS A 459 -20.90 -9.47 -39.30
N ALA A 460 -20.14 -10.54 -39.38
CA ALA A 460 -18.81 -10.52 -39.95
C ALA A 460 -18.48 -11.81 -40.69
N THR A 461 -17.40 -11.79 -41.45
CA THR A 461 -16.73 -12.97 -41.99
C THR A 461 -15.29 -13.03 -41.48
N ILE A 462 -14.67 -14.20 -41.58
CA ILE A 462 -13.23 -14.37 -41.36
C ILE A 462 -12.54 -14.82 -42.66
N ASP A 463 -11.28 -14.42 -42.83
CA ASP A 463 -10.44 -14.84 -43.94
C ASP A 463 -9.71 -16.16 -43.57
N PRO A 464 -10.06 -17.32 -44.18
CA PRO A 464 -9.53 -18.63 -43.78
C PRO A 464 -8.01 -18.73 -43.85
N ALA A 465 -7.38 -17.95 -44.72
CA ALA A 465 -5.94 -17.99 -44.96
C ALA A 465 -5.12 -17.21 -43.90
N THR A 466 -5.76 -16.63 -42.88
CA THR A 466 -5.14 -15.65 -41.97
C THR A 466 -4.95 -16.13 -40.54
N LEU A 467 -5.20 -17.40 -40.24
CA LEU A 467 -4.89 -18.01 -38.93
C LEU A 467 -3.38 -18.05 -38.71
N GLY A 468 -2.86 -17.06 -37.98
CA GLY A 468 -1.42 -16.85 -37.78
C GLY A 468 -0.67 -16.25 -38.98
N ASN A 469 -1.30 -16.19 -40.16
CA ASN A 469 -0.75 -15.62 -41.39
C ASN A 469 -1.25 -14.20 -41.64
N ASN A 470 -0.45 -13.36 -42.34
CA ASN A 470 -0.90 -12.06 -42.81
C ASN A 470 -1.76 -12.18 -44.08
N PRO A 471 -2.79 -11.34 -44.25
CA PRO A 471 -3.61 -11.36 -45.46
C PRO A 471 -2.78 -10.95 -46.69
N GLU A 472 -2.95 -11.67 -47.79
CA GLU A 472 -2.27 -11.34 -49.05
C GLU A 472 -2.92 -10.12 -49.73
N GLY A 473 -2.11 -9.26 -50.33
CA GLY A 473 -2.58 -8.12 -51.12
C GLY A 473 -3.19 -6.95 -50.34
N ARG A 474 -3.36 -7.03 -49.01
CA ARG A 474 -3.90 -5.95 -48.19
C ARG A 474 -3.24 -5.84 -46.81
N LYS A 475 -3.32 -4.65 -46.18
CA LYS A 475 -2.72 -4.38 -44.87
C LYS A 475 -3.80 -4.15 -43.82
N VAL A 476 -3.83 -5.01 -42.80
CA VAL A 476 -4.67 -4.85 -41.61
C VAL A 476 -3.81 -4.33 -40.46
N LYS A 477 -4.10 -3.11 -39.98
CA LYS A 477 -3.20 -2.37 -39.07
C LYS A 477 -3.54 -2.48 -37.58
N GLY A 478 -4.74 -2.96 -37.24
CA GLY A 478 -5.22 -3.05 -35.85
C GLY A 478 -5.35 -4.51 -35.39
N VAL A 479 -5.15 -4.71 -34.08
CA VAL A 479 -5.39 -5.99 -33.40
C VAL A 479 -6.26 -5.71 -32.19
N ILE A 480 -7.33 -6.49 -32.01
CA ILE A 480 -8.23 -6.41 -30.85
C ILE A 480 -8.29 -7.74 -30.11
N HIS A 481 -8.54 -7.69 -28.81
CA HIS A 481 -8.84 -8.89 -28.02
C HIS A 481 -10.29 -9.31 -28.27
N TRP A 482 -10.65 -10.53 -27.86
CA TRP A 482 -11.98 -11.10 -28.05
C TRP A 482 -12.17 -12.27 -27.08
N VAL A 483 -13.40 -12.71 -26.87
CA VAL A 483 -13.71 -13.95 -26.14
C VAL A 483 -14.83 -14.70 -26.86
N SER A 484 -14.90 -16.03 -26.70
CA SER A 484 -16.05 -16.81 -27.18
C SER A 484 -17.33 -16.35 -26.47
N ALA A 485 -18.43 -16.20 -27.21
CA ALA A 485 -19.71 -15.86 -26.58
C ALA A 485 -20.39 -17.05 -25.91
N SER A 486 -20.13 -18.28 -26.38
CA SER A 486 -20.73 -19.51 -25.84
C SER A 486 -19.90 -20.14 -24.73
N LEU A 487 -18.57 -19.98 -24.77
CA LEU A 487 -17.64 -20.56 -23.80
C LEU A 487 -16.97 -19.50 -22.91
N GLY A 488 -17.09 -18.22 -23.23
CA GLY A 488 -16.65 -17.14 -22.32
C GLY A 488 -17.47 -17.14 -21.03
N VAL A 489 -16.84 -16.76 -19.93
CA VAL A 489 -17.44 -16.79 -18.60
C VAL A 489 -17.84 -15.37 -18.19
N PRO A 490 -19.11 -15.12 -17.82
CA PRO A 490 -19.52 -13.84 -17.25
C PRO A 490 -18.73 -13.53 -15.98
N ALA A 491 -18.26 -12.30 -15.83
CA ALA A 491 -17.46 -11.87 -14.69
C ALA A 491 -17.81 -10.44 -14.27
N THR A 492 -17.64 -10.14 -12.98
CA THR A 492 -17.62 -8.75 -12.50
C THR A 492 -16.19 -8.24 -12.56
N VAL A 493 -15.96 -7.16 -13.30
CA VAL A 493 -14.67 -6.47 -13.33
C VAL A 493 -14.80 -5.10 -12.69
N ARG A 494 -14.03 -4.86 -11.64
CA ARG A 494 -13.98 -3.61 -10.88
C ARG A 494 -12.86 -2.74 -11.40
N MET A 495 -13.24 -1.62 -12.01
CA MET A 495 -12.35 -0.57 -12.46
C MET A 495 -12.24 0.48 -11.37
N TYR A 496 -11.04 1.00 -11.14
CA TYR A 496 -10.81 1.90 -10.03
C TYR A 496 -9.99 3.11 -10.47
N GLU A 497 -10.43 4.28 -10.01
CA GLU A 497 -9.72 5.54 -10.14
C GLU A 497 -9.21 5.99 -8.75
N GLN A 498 -8.55 7.15 -8.68
CA GLN A 498 -8.18 7.72 -7.37
C GLN A 498 -9.44 7.93 -6.52
N LEU A 499 -9.34 7.66 -5.21
CA LEU A 499 -10.44 7.87 -4.27
C LEU A 499 -10.85 9.34 -4.14
N PHE A 500 -9.88 10.25 -4.30
CA PHE A 500 -10.07 11.69 -4.18
C PHE A 500 -9.82 12.40 -5.52
N SER A 501 -10.67 13.36 -5.85
CA SER A 501 -10.62 14.13 -7.10
C SER A 501 -9.63 15.30 -7.07
N VAL A 502 -9.04 15.60 -5.91
CA VAL A 502 -8.09 16.71 -5.69
C VAL A 502 -6.72 16.19 -5.29
N GLU A 503 -5.66 16.93 -5.61
CA GLU A 503 -4.27 16.56 -5.31
C GLU A 503 -3.99 16.49 -3.80
N ASP A 504 -4.52 17.42 -3.00
CA ASP A 504 -4.38 17.44 -1.54
C ASP A 504 -5.73 17.28 -0.83
N PRO A 505 -6.23 16.02 -0.68
CA PRO A 505 -7.46 15.76 0.07
C PRO A 505 -7.29 15.98 1.59
N GLY A 506 -6.04 16.02 2.08
CA GLY A 506 -5.72 16.25 3.49
C GLY A 506 -6.16 17.62 3.97
N SER A 507 -6.10 18.63 3.11
CA SER A 507 -6.51 20.02 3.39
C SER A 507 -8.01 20.27 3.33
N ALA A 508 -8.81 19.32 2.82
CA ALA A 508 -10.26 19.45 2.80
C ALA A 508 -10.84 19.42 4.23
N SER A 509 -11.76 20.37 4.51
CA SER A 509 -12.52 20.43 5.75
C SER A 509 -13.54 19.30 5.85
N ASP A 510 -14.12 18.92 4.71
CA ASP A 510 -15.07 17.84 4.54
C ASP A 510 -14.59 16.90 3.43
N VAL A 511 -14.29 15.65 3.80
CA VAL A 511 -13.76 14.65 2.88
C VAL A 511 -14.77 14.26 1.79
N HIS A 512 -16.07 14.38 2.05
CA HIS A 512 -17.14 14.01 1.11
C HIS A 512 -17.16 14.89 -0.14
N GLN A 513 -16.73 16.14 -0.01
CA GLN A 513 -16.74 17.11 -1.11
C GLN A 513 -15.63 16.86 -2.15
N VAL A 514 -14.61 16.10 -1.75
CA VAL A 514 -13.42 15.83 -2.56
C VAL A 514 -13.32 14.36 -2.99
N LEU A 515 -14.34 13.55 -2.73
CA LEU A 515 -14.42 12.18 -3.23
C LEU A 515 -14.55 12.17 -4.75
N ASN A 516 -13.91 11.20 -5.40
CA ASN A 516 -14.13 10.91 -6.80
C ASN A 516 -15.36 9.97 -6.94
N PRO A 517 -16.47 10.42 -7.56
CA PRO A 517 -17.64 9.58 -7.77
C PRO A 517 -17.36 8.38 -8.70
N ASN A 518 -16.29 8.43 -9.49
CA ASN A 518 -15.86 7.35 -10.39
C ASN A 518 -14.75 6.47 -9.78
N SER A 519 -14.45 6.62 -8.48
CA SER A 519 -13.39 5.85 -7.80
C SER A 519 -13.55 4.33 -7.89
N LEU A 520 -14.79 3.85 -8.12
CA LEU A 520 -15.11 2.45 -8.42
C LEU A 520 -16.21 2.40 -9.49
N THR A 521 -15.95 1.68 -10.58
CA THR A 521 -16.95 1.30 -11.58
C THR A 521 -16.95 -0.22 -11.73
N GLU A 522 -18.10 -0.85 -11.51
CA GLU A 522 -18.26 -2.29 -11.78
C GLU A 522 -18.79 -2.52 -13.20
N LEU A 523 -18.16 -3.43 -13.93
CA LEU A 523 -18.52 -3.80 -15.29
C LEU A 523 -18.94 -5.27 -15.35
N ALA A 524 -20.03 -5.53 -16.07
CA ALA A 524 -20.45 -6.88 -16.46
C ALA A 524 -19.64 -7.30 -17.70
N ALA A 525 -18.51 -7.96 -17.45
CA ALA A 525 -17.55 -8.38 -18.46
C ALA A 525 -17.75 -9.85 -18.84
N VAL A 526 -17.04 -10.28 -19.89
CA VAL A 526 -16.89 -11.71 -20.24
C VAL A 526 -15.39 -12.01 -20.36
N VAL A 527 -14.93 -13.04 -19.65
CA VAL A 527 -13.52 -13.46 -19.63
C VAL A 527 -13.31 -14.81 -20.32
N GLU A 528 -12.09 -15.08 -20.79
CA GLU A 528 -11.73 -16.42 -21.26
C GLU A 528 -11.79 -17.46 -20.12
N PRO A 529 -12.10 -18.75 -20.39
CA PRO A 529 -12.24 -19.79 -19.37
C PRO A 529 -11.02 -19.97 -18.46
N SER A 530 -9.81 -19.78 -18.99
CA SER A 530 -8.56 -19.90 -18.23
C SER A 530 -8.43 -18.86 -17.11
N LEU A 531 -9.06 -17.69 -17.26
CA LEU A 531 -9.08 -16.66 -16.22
C LEU A 531 -10.08 -17.00 -15.11
N ALA A 532 -11.27 -17.50 -15.48
CA ALA A 532 -12.31 -17.84 -14.52
C ALA A 532 -11.94 -19.01 -13.59
N ASN A 533 -11.04 -19.90 -14.03
CA ASN A 533 -10.56 -21.04 -13.24
C ASN A 533 -9.27 -20.74 -12.45
N ALA A 534 -8.89 -19.47 -12.33
CA ALA A 534 -7.69 -19.07 -11.60
C ALA A 534 -7.92 -19.05 -10.10
N ASP A 535 -6.86 -19.30 -9.32
CA ASP A 535 -6.93 -19.15 -7.87
C ASP A 535 -7.10 -17.67 -7.51
N ALA A 536 -7.86 -17.39 -6.44
CA ALA A 536 -7.97 -16.06 -5.87
C ALA A 536 -6.58 -15.49 -5.53
N GLY A 537 -6.38 -14.20 -5.78
CA GLY A 537 -5.07 -13.54 -5.65
C GLY A 537 -4.15 -13.69 -6.87
N THR A 538 -4.52 -14.47 -7.88
CA THR A 538 -3.72 -14.58 -9.12
C THR A 538 -3.81 -13.29 -9.94
N ARG A 539 -2.65 -12.80 -10.40
CA ARG A 539 -2.54 -11.56 -11.18
C ARG A 539 -2.39 -11.85 -12.67
N PHE A 540 -3.06 -11.04 -13.48
CA PHE A 540 -3.11 -11.15 -14.93
C PHE A 540 -2.89 -9.81 -15.60
N GLN A 541 -2.35 -9.81 -16.81
CA GLN A 541 -2.54 -8.73 -17.76
C GLN A 541 -3.75 -9.06 -18.64
N PHE A 542 -4.82 -8.29 -18.55
CA PHE A 542 -5.90 -8.35 -19.52
C PHE A 542 -5.46 -7.60 -20.77
N GLU A 543 -5.44 -8.30 -21.89
CA GLU A 543 -4.88 -7.79 -23.13
C GLU A 543 -5.53 -6.48 -23.58
N ARG A 544 -4.70 -5.42 -23.69
CA ARG A 544 -5.06 -4.04 -24.06
C ARG A 544 -5.78 -3.23 -22.97
N GLU A 545 -6.20 -3.85 -21.88
CA GLU A 545 -6.96 -3.19 -20.81
C GLU A 545 -6.07 -2.71 -19.66
N GLY A 546 -5.33 -3.63 -19.04
CA GLY A 546 -4.62 -3.34 -17.81
C GLY A 546 -4.07 -4.58 -17.13
N TYR A 547 -3.58 -4.38 -15.92
CA TYR A 547 -3.28 -5.46 -14.99
C TYR A 547 -4.44 -5.63 -14.02
N PHE A 548 -4.78 -6.87 -13.72
CA PHE A 548 -5.92 -7.27 -12.91
C PHE A 548 -5.53 -8.37 -11.92
N ILE A 549 -6.26 -8.48 -10.82
CA ILE A 549 -6.14 -9.58 -9.86
C ILE A 549 -7.49 -10.25 -9.68
N ALA A 550 -7.52 -11.58 -9.62
CA ALA A 550 -8.68 -12.30 -9.11
C ALA A 550 -8.88 -11.91 -7.63
N ASP A 551 -9.97 -11.23 -7.29
CA ASP A 551 -10.17 -10.65 -5.94
C ASP A 551 -9.97 -11.73 -4.86
N SER A 552 -9.17 -11.43 -3.83
CA SER A 552 -8.80 -12.43 -2.82
C SER A 552 -9.98 -12.91 -1.97
N GLU A 553 -11.05 -12.11 -1.88
CA GLU A 553 -12.18 -12.37 -1.00
C GLU A 553 -13.41 -12.87 -1.76
N GLU A 554 -13.67 -12.33 -2.95
CA GLU A 554 -14.93 -12.52 -3.68
C GLU A 554 -14.80 -13.34 -4.97
N HIS A 555 -13.58 -13.67 -5.41
CA HIS A 555 -13.40 -14.47 -6.62
C HIS A 555 -13.76 -15.95 -6.36
N ALA A 556 -14.63 -16.48 -7.21
CA ALA A 556 -14.93 -17.92 -7.26
C ALA A 556 -15.12 -18.35 -8.73
N ASN A 557 -14.89 -19.64 -9.03
CA ASN A 557 -14.97 -20.15 -10.40
C ASN A 557 -16.36 -19.95 -11.06
N ASP A 558 -17.43 -20.04 -10.26
CA ASP A 558 -18.82 -19.83 -10.69
C ASP A 558 -19.25 -18.35 -10.62
N LYS A 559 -18.46 -17.50 -9.97
CA LYS A 559 -18.66 -16.05 -9.87
C LYS A 559 -17.32 -15.31 -9.94
N PRO A 560 -16.70 -15.22 -11.13
CA PRO A 560 -15.39 -14.58 -11.25
C PRO A 560 -15.49 -13.08 -10.95
N VAL A 561 -14.65 -12.62 -10.02
CA VAL A 561 -14.49 -11.20 -9.69
C VAL A 561 -13.04 -10.79 -9.90
N PHE A 562 -12.82 -9.69 -10.63
CA PHE A 562 -11.49 -9.16 -10.87
C PHE A 562 -11.39 -7.69 -10.51
N ASN A 563 -10.31 -7.30 -9.82
CA ASN A 563 -9.96 -5.92 -9.54
C ASN A 563 -8.93 -5.44 -10.54
N GLN A 564 -9.13 -4.26 -11.15
CA GLN A 564 -8.07 -3.59 -11.88
C GLN A 564 -6.97 -3.17 -10.92
N ILE A 565 -5.74 -3.62 -11.14
CA ILE A 565 -4.56 -3.18 -10.39
C ILE A 565 -4.16 -1.80 -10.89
N VAL A 566 -3.82 -1.70 -12.17
CA VAL A 566 -3.33 -0.48 -12.84
C VAL A 566 -3.54 -0.61 -14.36
N SER A 567 -3.75 0.52 -15.06
CA SER A 567 -3.87 0.55 -16.52
C SER A 567 -2.54 0.23 -17.24
N LEU A 568 -2.57 -0.08 -18.54
CA LEU A 568 -1.35 -0.47 -19.29
C LEU A 568 -0.36 0.66 -19.56
N ARG A 569 -0.84 1.88 -19.75
CA ARG A 569 -0.01 3.01 -20.16
C ARG A 569 -0.46 4.29 -19.52
N ASP A 570 0.52 4.97 -18.97
CA ASP A 570 0.53 6.40 -18.78
C ASP A 570 1.69 6.98 -19.61
N SER A 571 1.53 8.19 -20.12
CA SER A 571 2.59 8.97 -20.74
C SER A 571 3.72 9.38 -19.77
N TYR A 572 3.52 9.13 -18.47
CA TYR A 572 4.46 9.42 -17.40
C TYR A 572 5.81 8.69 -17.57
N LYS A 573 6.89 9.46 -17.53
CA LYS A 573 8.26 8.97 -17.39
C LYS A 573 8.83 9.59 -16.12
N PRO A 574 9.25 8.77 -15.12
CA PRO A 574 9.96 9.30 -13.97
C PRO A 574 11.22 10.04 -14.44
N ALA A 575 11.48 11.20 -13.82
CA ALA A 575 12.61 12.07 -14.14
C ALA A 575 13.95 11.47 -13.73
#